data_AF-A0A1V1WSA9-F1
#
_entry.id   AF-A0A1V1WSA9-F1
#
_cell.length_a   1.000
_cell.length_b   1.000
_cell.length_c   1.000
_cell.angle_alpha   90.00
_cell.angle_beta   90.00
_cell.angle_gamma   90.00
#
_symmetry.space_group_name_H-M   'P 1'
#
loop_
_entity.id
_entity.type
_entity.pdbx_description
1 polymer ?
#
loop_
_entity_poly.entity_id
_entity_poly.type
_entity_poly.pdbx_seq_one_letter_code
_entity_poly.pdbx_strand_id
1 'polypeptide(L)'
;MPQCKKCDKKGLFLKIEGDTGLCLSCNEKFAGEGKVLTEKIIEAKNKVSSAKDPEEKAGACKAIQQYGNELLALHKSYNLQPSQELLDLIETYKKMA
;
A
#
# COMPACT_ATOMS: atom_id res chain seq x y z
N MET A 1 -1.41 11.33 27.29
CA MET A 1 -0.66 10.06 27.28
C MET A 1 -0.58 9.59 25.84
N PRO A 2 0.60 9.20 25.32
CA PRO A 2 0.73 8.69 23.96
C PRO A 2 -0.20 7.49 23.74
N GLN A 3 -0.88 7.45 22.60
CA GLN A 3 -1.81 6.39 22.21
C GLN A 3 -1.63 6.07 20.73
N CYS A 4 -1.50 4.79 20.40
CA CYS A 4 -1.42 4.32 19.01
C CYS A 4 -2.80 4.40 18.33
N LYS A 5 -2.87 5.01 17.14
CA LYS A 5 -4.12 5.14 16.35
C LYS A 5 -4.66 3.81 15.78
N LYS A 6 -3.86 2.73 15.80
CA LYS A 6 -4.23 1.42 15.24
C LYS A 6 -4.65 0.40 16.29
N CYS A 7 -3.88 0.28 17.37
CA CYS A 7 -4.06 -0.77 18.38
C CYS A 7 -4.50 -0.24 19.74
N ASP A 8 -4.76 1.07 19.85
CA ASP A 8 -5.21 1.75 21.07
C ASP A 8 -4.30 1.58 22.29
N LYS A 9 -3.09 1.05 22.10
CA LYS A 9 -2.09 0.91 23.15
C LYS A 9 -1.75 2.30 23.70
N LYS A 10 -1.79 2.44 25.03
CA LYS A 10 -1.48 3.68 25.77
C LYS A 10 -0.29 3.42 26.69
N GLY A 11 0.58 4.41 26.88
CA GLY A 11 1.75 4.26 27.75
C GLY A 11 2.57 5.55 27.84
N LEU A 12 3.04 5.92 29.04
CA LEU A 12 3.88 7.11 29.21
C LEU A 12 5.17 7.02 28.39
N PHE A 13 5.72 5.80 28.28
CA PHE A 13 6.93 5.47 27.52
C PHE A 13 6.63 4.91 26.12
N LEU A 14 5.37 4.96 25.68
CA LEU A 14 5.00 4.44 24.37
C LEU A 14 5.51 5.41 23.29
N LYS A 15 6.50 4.96 22.51
CA LYS A 15 7.00 5.70 21.36
C LYS A 15 5.98 5.65 20.23
N ILE A 16 5.57 6.83 19.77
CA ILE A 16 4.64 7.04 18.66
C ILE A 16 5.42 7.75 17.54
N GLU A 17 5.30 7.24 16.32
CA GLU A 17 5.78 7.90 15.11
C GLU A 17 5.00 9.19 14.87
N GLY A 18 5.72 10.30 14.66
CA GLY A 18 5.13 11.63 14.55
C GLY A 18 4.24 11.78 13.31
N ASP A 19 4.65 11.18 12.20
CA ASP A 19 3.93 11.24 10.92
C ASP A 19 2.67 10.36 10.92
N THR A 20 2.79 9.14 11.44
CA THR A 20 1.74 8.13 11.31
C THR A 20 0.83 8.03 12.53
N GLY A 21 1.28 8.50 13.70
CA GLY A 21 0.56 8.31 14.97
C GLY A 21 0.51 6.83 15.41
N LEU A 22 1.39 5.99 14.86
CA LEU A 22 1.48 4.57 15.16
C LEU A 22 2.57 4.29 16.20
N CYS A 23 2.38 3.26 17.02
CA CYS A 23 3.50 2.73 17.79
C CYS A 23 4.49 1.99 16.87
N LEU A 24 5.74 1.85 17.33
CA LEU A 24 6.81 1.16 16.59
C LEU A 24 6.34 -0.16 15.94
N SER A 25 5.71 -1.04 16.72
CA SER A 25 5.25 -2.35 16.21
C SER A 25 4.15 -2.25 15.15
N CYS A 26 3.26 -1.26 15.23
CA CYS A 26 2.24 -1.05 14.19
C CYS A 26 2.87 -0.43 12.94
N ASN A 27 3.84 0.47 13.11
CA ASN A 27 4.58 1.07 12.00
C ASN A 27 5.40 0.02 11.24
N GLU A 28 6.09 -0.86 11.96
CA GLU A 28 6.88 -1.96 11.37
C GLU A 28 5.99 -2.94 10.59
N LYS A 29 4.81 -3.29 11.13
CA LYS A 29 3.85 -4.13 10.40
C LYS A 29 3.34 -3.45 9.13
N PHE A 30 2.93 -2.19 9.24
CA PHE A 30 2.49 -1.40 8.09
C PHE A 30 3.59 -1.32 7.01
N ALA A 31 4.84 -1.05 7.41
CA ALA A 31 5.97 -1.00 6.49
C ALA A 31 6.24 -2.36 5.84
N GLY A 32 6.16 -3.46 6.60
CA GLY A 32 6.35 -4.81 6.08
C GLY A 32 5.27 -5.21 5.06
N GLU A 33 3.99 -5.04 5.43
CA GLU A 33 2.85 -5.33 4.55
C GLU A 33 2.86 -4.44 3.31
N GLY A 34 3.13 -3.14 3.49
CA GLY A 34 3.21 -2.16 2.41
C GLY A 34 4.34 -2.44 1.43
N LYS A 35 5.50 -2.88 1.93
CA LYS A 35 6.64 -3.27 1.10
C LYS A 35 6.29 -4.45 0.19
N VAL A 36 5.68 -5.51 0.72
CA VAL A 36 5.29 -6.68 -0.06
C VAL A 36 4.32 -6.31 -1.18
N LEU A 37 3.33 -5.47 -0.90
CA LEU A 37 2.38 -4.99 -1.91
C LEU A 37 3.06 -4.12 -2.97
N THR A 38 3.98 -3.26 -2.55
CA THR A 38 4.75 -2.40 -3.47
C THR A 38 5.64 -3.24 -4.39
N GLU A 39 6.32 -4.26 -3.87
CA GLU A 39 7.12 -5.19 -4.68
C GLU A 39 6.27 -5.91 -5.73
N LYS A 40 5.08 -6.40 -5.34
CA LYS A 40 4.14 -7.03 -6.27
C LYS A 40 3.65 -6.07 -7.38
N ILE A 41 3.40 -4.80 -7.03
CA ILE A 41 3.04 -3.76 -8.01
C ILE A 41 4.20 -3.54 -9.00
N ILE A 42 5.44 -3.43 -8.51
CA ILE A 42 6.63 -3.24 -9.36
C ILE A 42 6.80 -4.44 -10.31
N GLU A 43 6.68 -5.67 -9.80
CA GLU A 43 6.74 -6.88 -10.63
C GLU A 43 5.67 -6.87 -11.72
N ALA A 44 4.43 -6.54 -11.37
CA ALA A 44 3.35 -6.48 -12.34
C ALA A 44 3.55 -5.36 -13.37
N LYS A 45 4.09 -4.19 -12.98
CA LYS A 45 4.49 -3.12 -13.92
C LYS A 45 5.57 -3.57 -14.90
N ASN A 46 6.57 -4.30 -14.42
CA ASN A 46 7.61 -4.87 -15.26
C ASN A 46 7.03 -5.87 -16.26
N LYS A 47 6.04 -6.68 -15.84
CA LYS A 47 5.31 -7.59 -16.72
C LYS A 47 4.50 -6.84 -17.78
N VAL A 48 3.76 -5.78 -17.42
CA VAL A 48 3.04 -4.94 -18.42
C VAL A 48 4.00 -4.39 -19.47
N SER A 49 5.19 -3.94 -19.04
CA SER A 49 6.19 -3.33 -19.93
C SER A 49 6.86 -4.36 -20.85
N SER A 50 7.01 -5.60 -20.38
CA SER A 50 7.74 -6.68 -21.09
C SER A 50 6.83 -7.60 -21.89
N ALA A 51 5.54 -7.68 -21.54
CA ALA A 51 4.57 -8.51 -22.22
C ALA A 51 4.37 -8.04 -23.66
N LYS A 52 4.35 -8.99 -24.59
CA LYS A 52 4.03 -8.73 -26.00
C LYS A 52 2.57 -9.06 -26.30
N ASP A 53 2.01 -9.98 -25.53
CA ASP A 53 0.63 -10.41 -25.65
C ASP A 53 -0.33 -9.43 -24.94
N PRO A 54 -1.44 -9.03 -25.60
CA PRO A 54 -2.41 -8.12 -25.01
C PRO A 54 -3.18 -8.72 -23.82
N GLU A 55 -3.41 -10.04 -23.78
CA GLU A 55 -4.08 -10.69 -22.65
C GLU A 55 -3.18 -10.72 -21.42
N GLU A 56 -1.88 -11.00 -21.60
CA GLU A 56 -0.90 -10.92 -20.52
C GLU A 56 -0.77 -9.50 -19.96
N LYS A 57 -0.79 -8.48 -20.83
CA LYS A 57 -0.81 -7.07 -20.40
C LYS A 57 -2.05 -6.76 -19.58
N ALA A 58 -3.24 -7.15 -20.04
CA ALA A 58 -4.49 -6.90 -19.32
C ALA A 58 -4.50 -7.61 -17.96
N GLY A 59 -3.99 -8.83 -17.88
CA GLY A 59 -3.82 -9.57 -16.62
C GLY A 59 -2.87 -8.88 -15.66
N ALA A 60 -1.73 -8.39 -16.14
CA ALA A 60 -0.77 -7.65 -15.33
C ALA A 60 -1.32 -6.28 -14.88
N CYS A 61 -2.07 -5.57 -15.73
CA CYS A 61 -2.78 -4.34 -15.35
C CYS A 61 -3.79 -4.60 -14.23
N LYS A 62 -4.61 -5.67 -14.33
CA LYS A 62 -5.54 -6.08 -13.27
C LYS A 62 -4.83 -6.42 -11.96
N ALA A 63 -3.69 -7.09 -12.03
CA ALA A 63 -2.88 -7.38 -10.85
C ALA A 63 -2.38 -6.09 -10.17
N ILE A 64 -1.90 -5.11 -10.94
CA ILE A 64 -1.51 -3.79 -10.41
C ILE A 64 -2.68 -3.11 -9.70
N GLN A 65 -3.87 -3.14 -10.31
CA GLN A 65 -5.06 -2.58 -9.68
C GLN A 65 -5.41 -3.29 -8.38
N GLN A 66 -5.36 -4.62 -8.37
CA GLN A 66 -5.67 -5.39 -7.17
C GLN A 66 -4.71 -5.04 -6.04
N TYR A 67 -3.39 -5.13 -6.28
CA TYR A 67 -2.38 -4.84 -5.27
C TYR A 67 -2.40 -3.37 -4.83
N GLY A 68 -2.67 -2.45 -5.76
CA GLY A 68 -2.86 -1.03 -5.42
C GLY A 68 -4.07 -0.81 -4.51
N ASN A 69 -5.20 -1.47 -4.78
CA ASN A 69 -6.38 -1.41 -3.91
C ASN A 69 -6.14 -2.07 -2.55
N GLU A 70 -5.40 -3.18 -2.49
CA GLU A 70 -4.95 -3.78 -1.23
C GLU A 70 -4.07 -2.81 -0.44
N LEU A 71 -3.17 -2.08 -1.11
CA LEU A 71 -2.32 -1.08 -0.48
C LEU A 71 -3.14 0.12 0.03
N LEU A 72 -4.16 0.55 -0.71
CA LEU A 72 -5.12 1.57 -0.25
C LEU A 72 -5.89 1.10 0.99
N ALA A 73 -6.35 -0.16 0.98
CA ALA A 73 -7.05 -0.75 2.11
C ALA A 73 -6.13 -0.84 3.34
N LEU A 74 -4.85 -1.17 3.14
CA LEU A 74 -3.84 -1.16 4.19
C LEU A 74 -3.72 0.24 4.81
N HIS A 75 -3.51 1.30 4.02
CA HIS A 75 -3.42 2.67 4.53
C HIS A 75 -4.66 3.05 5.35
N LYS A 76 -5.87 2.79 4.81
CA LYS A 76 -7.13 3.02 5.52
C LYS A 76 -7.22 2.24 6.84
N SER A 77 -6.81 0.98 6.84
CA SER A 77 -6.84 0.14 8.04
C SER A 77 -5.92 0.64 9.14
N TYR A 78 -4.87 1.39 8.80
CA TYR A 78 -3.95 2.04 9.73
C TYR A 78 -4.30 3.51 10.02
N ASN A 79 -5.47 3.99 9.56
CA ASN A 79 -5.89 5.40 9.64
C ASN A 79 -4.87 6.37 9.01
N LEU A 80 -4.19 5.92 7.96
CA LEU A 80 -3.24 6.71 7.17
C LEU A 80 -3.89 7.19 5.89
N GLN A 81 -3.53 8.40 5.47
CA GLN A 81 -3.90 8.90 4.15
C GLN A 81 -3.02 8.21 3.11
N PRO A 82 -3.61 7.58 2.08
CA PRO A 82 -2.84 7.09 0.95
C PRO A 82 -2.30 8.26 0.13
N SER A 83 -1.16 8.04 -0.52
CA SER A 83 -0.54 9.02 -1.40
C SER A 83 -1.33 9.20 -2.70
N GLN A 84 -1.35 10.41 -3.25
CA GLN A 84 -2.00 10.69 -4.53
C GLN A 84 -1.39 9.86 -5.68
N GLU A 85 -0.09 9.58 -5.63
CA GLU A 85 0.58 8.72 -6.61
C GLU A 85 0.01 7.30 -6.66
N LEU A 86 -0.39 6.74 -5.51
CA LEU A 86 -1.00 5.40 -5.46
C LEU A 86 -2.39 5.41 -6.12
N LEU A 87 -3.17 6.47 -5.87
CA LEU A 87 -4.49 6.64 -6.48
C LEU A 87 -4.37 6.79 -8.00
N ASP A 88 -3.43 7.63 -8.45
CA ASP A 88 -3.16 7.88 -9.87
C ASP A 88 -2.67 6.61 -10.58
N LEU A 89 -1.81 5.83 -9.93
CA LEU A 89 -1.35 4.55 -10.45
C LEU A 89 -2.52 3.58 -10.67
N ILE A 90 -3.41 3.42 -9.68
CA ILE A 90 -4.57 2.52 -9.82
C ILE A 90 -5.50 2.99 -10.93
N GLU A 91 -5.72 4.30 -11.04
CA GLU A 91 -6.56 4.86 -12.11
C GLU A 91 -5.94 4.69 -13.50
N THR A 92 -4.64 4.92 -13.61
CA THR A 92 -3.89 4.75 -14.87
C THR A 92 -4.00 3.33 -15.38
N TYR A 93 -3.69 2.34 -14.54
CA TYR A 93 -3.78 0.92 -14.93
C TYR A 93 -5.22 0.42 -15.06
N LYS A 94 -6.21 1.14 -14.50
CA LYS A 94 -7.64 0.89 -14.77
C LYS A 94 -8.07 1.25 -16.18
N LYS A 95 -7.50 2.31 -16.75
CA LYS A 95 -7.79 2.74 -18.12
C LYS A 95 -7.04 1.89 -19.16
N MET A 96 -6.02 1.16 -18.74
CA MET A 96 -5.18 0.31 -19.59
C MET A 96 -5.52 -1.19 -19.54
N ALA A 97 -6.40 -1.61 -18.64
CA ALA A 97 -6.91 -2.99 -18.52
C ALA A 97 -8.15 -3.21 -19.39
#